data_AF-A0A938BTK0-F1
#
_entry.id   AF-A0A938BTK0-F1
#
_cell.length_a   1.000
_cell.length_b   1.000
_cell.length_c   1.000
_cell.angle_alpha   90.00
_cell.angle_beta   90.00
_cell.angle_gamma   90.00
#
_symmetry.space_group_name_H-M   'P 1'
#
loop_
_entity.id
_entity.type
_entity.pdbx_description
1 polymer ?
#
loop_
_entity_poly.entity_id
_entity_poly.type
_entity_poly.pdbx_seq_one_letter_code
_entity_poly.pdbx_strand_id
1 'polypeptide(L)' 'MIKWGIITFSAGIVLMIIEYFVAKRKKEGFVPSDRQRIMGIFWLTIFITALVVGLIWMT' A
#
# COMPACT_ATOMS: atom_id res chain seq x y z
N MET A 1 14.12 13.28 9.78
CA MET A 1 13.58 12.71 8.53
C MET A 1 12.65 11.50 8.71
N ILE A 2 12.69 10.79 9.86
CA ILE A 2 11.81 9.65 10.19
C ILE A 2 10.30 9.96 10.04
N LYS A 3 9.87 11.20 10.35
CA LYS A 3 8.47 11.65 10.17
C LYS A 3 7.97 11.44 8.74
N TRP A 4 8.81 11.70 7.74
CA TRP A 4 8.44 11.55 6.33
C TRP A 4 8.28 10.07 5.95
N GLY A 5 9.16 9.19 6.41
CA GLY A 5 9.02 7.73 6.21
C GLY A 5 7.74 7.18 6.86
N ILE A 6 7.39 7.66 8.06
CA ILE A 6 6.13 7.29 8.71
C ILE A 6 4.91 7.76 7.89
N ILE A 7 4.93 8.98 7.34
CA ILE A 7 3.85 9.50 6.50
C ILE A 7 3.68 8.65 5.24
N THR A 8 4.77 8.27 4.58
CA THR A 8 4.69 7.47 3.34
C THR A 8 4.17 6.06 3.61
N PHE A 9 4.63 5.44 4.71
CA PHE A 9 4.15 4.14 5.14
C PHE A 9 2.65 4.18 5.48
N SER A 10 2.22 5.22 6.20
CA SER A 10 0.81 5.43 6.57
C SER A 10 -0.07 5.63 5.33
N ALA A 11 0.39 6.40 4.33
CA ALA A 11 -0.34 6.61 3.08
C ALA A 11 -0.55 5.31 2.29
N GLY A 12 0.47 4.44 2.25
CA GLY A 12 0.38 3.14 1.62
C GLY A 12 -0.61 2.18 2.30
N ILE A 13 -0.64 2.18 3.64
CA ILE A 13 -1.64 1.41 4.41
C ILE A 13 -3.05 1.92 4.14
N VAL A 14 -3.25 3.24 4.10
CA VAL A 14 -4.56 3.83 3.81
C VAL A 14 -5.07 3.42 2.43
N LEU A 15 -4.21 3.44 1.40
CA LEU A 15 -4.57 2.98 0.06
C LEU A 15 -4.98 1.49 0.04
N MET A 16 -4.27 0.65 0.78
CA MET A 16 -4.58 -0.78 0.88
C MET A 16 -5.93 -1.04 1.56
N ILE A 17 -6.24 -0.27 2.62
CA ILE A 17 -7.54 -0.34 3.32
C ILE A 17 -8.67 0.09 2.38
N ILE A 18 -8.48 1.18 1.63
CA ILE A 18 -9.49 1.66 0.67
C ILE A 18 -9.77 0.60 -0.39
N GLU A 19 -8.75 0.00 -1.00
CA GLU A 19 -8.93 -1.08 -1.98
C GLU A 19 -9.64 -2.29 -1.39
N TYR A 20 -9.31 -2.68 -0.16
CA TYR A 20 -9.99 -3.77 0.53
C TYR A 20 -11.49 -3.46 0.75
N PHE A 21 -11.82 -2.25 1.21
CA PHE A 21 -13.21 -1.83 1.39
C PHE A 21 -13.97 -1.71 0.07
N VAL A 22 -13.33 -1.21 -0.99
CA VAL A 22 -13.92 -1.11 -2.33
C VAL A 22 -14.18 -2.51 -2.88
N ALA A 23 -13.22 -3.44 -2.78
CA ALA A 23 -13.39 -4.82 -3.18
C ALA A 23 -14.54 -5.50 -2.41
N LYS A 24 -14.58 -5.31 -1.08
CA LYS A 24 -15.63 -5.85 -0.20
C LYS A 24 -17.02 -5.27 -0.47
N ARG A 25 -17.12 -4.00 -0.89
CA ARG A 25 -18.42 -3.34 -1.16
C ARG A 25 -18.91 -3.50 -2.60
N LYS A 26 -18.02 -3.58 -3.59
CA LYS A 26 -18.42 -3.64 -5.02
C LYS A 26 -18.69 -5.03 -5.53
N LYS A 27 -18.09 -6.06 -4.93
CA LYS A 27 -18.25 -7.44 -5.37
C LYS A 27 -18.66 -8.25 -4.15
N GLU A 28 -19.81 -8.90 -4.22
CA GLU A 28 -20.34 -9.79 -3.18
C GLU A 28 -19.48 -11.07 -2.99
N GLY A 29 -18.18 -10.99 -3.24
CA GLY A 29 -17.22 -12.09 -3.22
C GLY A 29 -15.80 -11.62 -3.56
N PHE A 30 -14.81 -12.24 -2.92
CA PHE A 30 -13.39 -11.96 -3.13
C PHE A 30 -12.91 -12.70 -4.37
N VAL A 31 -12.95 -12.05 -5.54
CA VAL A 31 -12.55 -12.67 -6.82
C VAL A 31 -11.02 -12.79 -6.87
N PRO A 32 -10.44 -13.84 -7.48
CA PRO A 32 -8.97 -13.98 -7.61
C PRO A 32 -8.27 -12.75 -8.20
N SER A 33 -8.96 -12.05 -9.11
CA SER A 33 -8.52 -10.78 -9.69
C SER A 33 -8.33 -9.66 -8.65
N ASP A 34 -9.20 -9.56 -7.65
CA ASP A 34 -9.08 -8.53 -6.60
C ASP A 34 -7.90 -8.86 -5.67
N ARG A 35 -7.65 -10.15 -5.43
CA ARG A 35 -6.49 -10.62 -4.66
C ARG A 35 -5.17 -10.25 -5.35
N GLN A 36 -5.11 -10.38 -6.67
CA GLN A 36 -3.94 -10.02 -7.47
C GLN A 36 -3.70 -8.50 -7.46
N ARG A 37 -4.78 -7.69 -7.51
CA ARG A 37 -4.71 -6.23 -7.40
C ARG A 37 -4.23 -5.77 -6.02
N ILE A 38 -4.79 -6.33 -4.95
CA ILE A 38 -4.39 -6.05 -3.58
C ILE A 38 -2.93 -6.46 -3.34
N MET A 39 -2.49 -7.63 -3.84
CA MET A 39 -1.08 -8.02 -3.79
C MET A 39 -0.17 -7.07 -4.59
N GLY A 40 -0.63 -6.57 -5.74
CA GLY A 40 0.10 -5.57 -6.51
C GLY A 40 0.27 -4.26 -5.74
N ILE A 41 -0.78 -3.76 -5.09
CA ILE A 41 -0.73 -2.54 -4.28
C ILE A 41 0.08 -2.75 -3.01
N PHE A 42 0.03 -3.94 -2.41
CA PHE A 42 0.88 -4.32 -1.30
C PHE A 42 2.36 -4.26 -1.67
N TRP A 43 2.73 -4.86 -2.80
CA TRP A 43 4.10 -4.79 -3.31
C TRP A 43 4.53 -3.38 -3.71
N LEU A 44 3.65 -2.62 -4.37
CA LEU A 44 3.90 -1.22 -4.73
C LEU A 44 4.14 -0.37 -3.48
N THR A 45 3.31 -0.57 -2.45
CA THR A 45 3.40 0.13 -1.16
C THR A 45 4.72 -0.18 -0.46
N ILE A 46 5.12 -1.45 -0.42
CA ILE A 46 6.40 -1.87 0.15
C ILE A 46 7.56 -1.24 -0.63
N PHE A 47 7.51 -1.28 -1.96
CA PHE A 47 8.55 -0.74 -2.82
C PHE A 47 8.72 0.77 -2.63
N ILE A 48 7.63 1.54 -2.64
CA ILE A 48 7.65 2.99 -2.42
C ILE A 48 8.14 3.32 -1.00
N THR A 49 7.68 2.59 0.01
CA THR A 49 8.14 2.79 1.39
C THR A 49 9.64 2.51 1.51
N ALA A 50 10.13 1.40 0.93
CA ALA A 50 11.53 1.04 0.94
C ALA A 50 12.39 2.07 0.20
N LEU A 51 11.90 2.61 -0.91
CA LEU A 51 12.57 3.71 -1.63
C LEU A 51 12.71 4.96 -0.77
N VAL A 52 11.65 5.39 -0.10
CA VAL A 52 11.69 6.59 0.74
C VAL A 52 12.59 6.37 1.97
N VAL A 53 12.50 5.22 2.62
CA VAL A 53 13.40 4.89 3.74
C VAL A 53 14.85 4.80 3.28
N GLY A 54 15.12 4.20 2.11
CA GLY A 54 16.46 4.12 1.52
C GLY A 54 17.03 5.50 1.17
N LEU A 55 16.22 6.38 0.60
CA LEU A 55 16.60 7.78 0.33
C LEU A 55 16.89 8.55 1.62
N ILE A 56 16.06 8.38 2.66
CA ILE A 56 16.29 8.98 3.98
C ILE A 56 17.58 8.44 4.62
N TRP A 57 17.92 7.17 4.41
CA TRP A 57 19.15 6.58 4.94
C TRP A 57 20.41 7.07 4.21
N MET A 58 20.30 7.34 2.91
CA MET A 58 21.38 7.91 2.10
C MET A 58 21.59 9.42 2.27
N THR A 59 20.71 10.11 3.00
CA THR A 59 20.75 11.57 3.23
C THR A 59 21.07 11.89 4.68
#